data_AF-A0A962NFP6-F1
#
_entry.id   AF-A0A962NFP6-F1
#
_cell.length_a   1.000
_cell.length_b   1.000
_cell.length_c   1.000
_cell.angle_alpha   90.00
_cell.angle_beta   90.00
_cell.angle_gamma   90.00
#
_symmetry.space_group_name_H-M   'P 1'
#
loop_
_entity.id
_entity.type
_entity.pdbx_description
1 polymer ?
#
loop_
_entity_poly.entity_id
_entity_poly.type
_entity_poly.pdbx_seq_one_letter_code
_entity_poly.pdbx_strand_id
1 'polypeptide(L)' 'MLDSLYIRNFRCFEDLQVESLGRVNLVVGKNNTGKSTLLESVLLLASAGANQVIHEILNKRGDLLLDKQTPNLFFNGD' A
#
# COMPACT_ATOMS: atom_id res chain seq x y z
N MET A 1 -15.12 8.23 -12.66
CA MET A 1 -14.76 6.80 -12.76
C MET A 1 -13.25 6.75 -12.95
N LEU A 2 -12.55 5.73 -12.45
CA LEU A 2 -11.11 5.64 -12.65
C LEU A 2 -10.87 5.03 -14.04
N ASP A 3 -10.34 5.81 -14.98
CA ASP A 3 -10.21 5.38 -16.39
C ASP A 3 -8.92 4.58 -16.63
N SER A 4 -7.86 4.94 -15.93
CA SER A 4 -6.56 4.28 -15.98
C SER A 4 -5.89 4.31 -14.61
N LEU A 5 -4.88 3.46 -14.41
CA LEU A 5 -4.12 3.37 -13.17
C LEU A 5 -2.64 3.26 -13.50
N TYR A 6 -1.84 4.13 -12.89
CA TYR A 6 -0.39 4.11 -12.99
C TYR A 6 0.22 3.94 -11.60
N ILE A 7 1.08 2.94 -11.45
CA ILE A 7 1.74 2.61 -10.19
C ILE A 7 3.23 2.49 -10.46
N ARG A 8 4.03 3.28 -9.73
CA ARG A 8 5.48 3.31 -9.88
C ARG A 8 6.16 3.21 -8.53
N ASN A 9 7.25 2.45 -8.45
CA ASN A 9 8.07 2.29 -7.24
C ASN A 9 7.25 1.93 -5.99
N PHE A 10 6.22 1.10 -6.14
CA PHE A 10 5.35 0.69 -5.05
C PHE A 10 5.42 -0.82 -4.84
N ARG A 11 6.14 -1.22 -3.79
CA ARG A 11 6.37 -2.62 -3.40
C ARG A 11 6.93 -3.45 -4.59
N CYS A 12 6.17 -4.42 -5.10
CA CYS A 12 6.59 -5.29 -6.20
C CYS A 12 6.42 -4.67 -7.60
N PHE A 13 5.83 -3.48 -7.71
CA PHE A 13 5.65 -2.79 -8.98
C PHE A 13 6.72 -1.70 -9.12
N GLU A 14 7.71 -1.96 -9.97
CA GLU A 14 8.67 -0.95 -10.42
C GLU A 14 7.97 0.06 -11.33
N ASP A 15 7.27 -0.45 -12.35
CA ASP A 15 6.51 0.33 -13.32
C ASP A 15 5.31 -0.51 -13.81
N LEU A 16 4.09 -0.13 -13.43
CA LEU A 16 2.86 -0.81 -13.83
C LEU A 16 1.85 0.21 -14.36
N GLN A 17 1.40 -0.02 -15.60
CA GLN A 17 0.38 0.78 -16.25
C GLN A 17 -0.82 -0.08 -16.62
N VAL A 18 -2.01 0.34 -16.19
CA VAL A 18 -3.29 -0.21 -16.62
C VAL A 18 -4.00 0.90 -17.39
N GLU A 19 -3.93 0.82 -18.72
CA GLU A 19 -4.37 1.90 -19.61
C GLU A 19 -5.89 2.10 -19.63
N SER A 20 -6.66 1.03 -19.40
CA SER A 20 -8.12 1.08 -19.38
C SER A 20 -8.70 0.22 -18.27
N LEU A 21 -9.54 0.84 -17.45
CA LEU A 21 -10.33 0.19 -16.41
C LEU A 21 -11.80 0.20 -16.81
N GLY A 22 -12.42 -0.98 -16.77
CA GLY A 22 -13.85 -1.14 -16.96
C GLY A 22 -14.64 -0.83 -15.69
N ARG A 23 -15.97 -0.89 -15.80
CA ARG A 23 -16.87 -0.86 -14.63
C ARG A 23 -16.63 -2.00 -13.66
N VAL A 24 -16.23 -3.14 -14.19
CA VAL A 24 -15.83 -4.34 -13.45
C VAL A 24 -14.50 -4.79 -14.02
N ASN A 25 -13.52 -5.03 -13.15
CA ASN A 25 -12.19 -5.50 -13.54
C ASN A 25 -11.91 -6.82 -12.82
N LEU A 26 -11.43 -7.83 -13.56
CA LEU A 26 -11.05 -9.13 -13.01
C LEU A 26 -9.53 -9.22 -12.95
N VAL A 27 -8.98 -9.22 -11.73
CA VAL A 27 -7.54 -9.34 -11.48
C VAL A 27 -7.22 -10.78 -11.09
N VAL A 28 -6.49 -11.50 -11.95
CA VAL A 28 -6.11 -12.90 -11.76
C VAL A 28 -4.59 -13.09 -11.78
N GLY A 29 -4.12 -14.22 -11.24
CA GLY A 29 -2.70 -14.56 -11.18
C GLY A 29 -2.38 -15.48 -10.01
N LYS A 30 -1.16 -16.01 -9.98
CA LYS A 30 -0.68 -16.88 -8.88
C LYS A 30 -0.65 -16.11 -7.54
N ASN A 31 -0.62 -16.84 -6.43
CA ASN A 31 -0.41 -16.21 -5.12
C ASN A 31 0.90 -15.43 -5.11
N ASN A 32 0.92 -14.34 -4.34
CA ASN A 32 2.09 -13.49 -4.16
C ASN A 32 2.57 -12.69 -5.41
N THR A 33 1.81 -12.67 -6.51
CA THR A 33 2.18 -11.91 -7.73
C THR A 33 1.75 -10.43 -7.70
N GLY A 34 1.42 -9.88 -6.54
CA GLY A 34 1.06 -8.45 -6.40
C GLY A 34 -0.43 -8.11 -6.51
N LYS A 35 -1.35 -9.08 -6.55
CA LYS A 35 -2.81 -8.79 -6.60
C LYS A 35 -3.30 -7.97 -5.41
N SER A 36 -2.92 -8.33 -4.18
CA SER A 36 -3.25 -7.53 -2.99
C SER A 36 -2.56 -6.17 -3.01
N THR A 37 -1.30 -6.12 -3.47
CA THR A 37 -0.55 -4.87 -3.66
C THR A 37 -1.27 -3.92 -4.63
N LEU A 38 -1.87 -4.44 -5.70
CA LEU A 38 -2.65 -3.65 -6.64
C LEU A 38 -3.86 -3.01 -5.94
N LEU A 39 -4.63 -3.79 -5.18
CA LEU A 39 -5.79 -3.26 -4.45
C LEU A 39 -5.40 -2.28 -3.33
N GLU A 40 -4.26 -2.50 -2.67
CA GLU A 40 -3.72 -1.57 -1.67
C GLU A 40 -3.31 -0.23 -2.29
N SER A 41 -2.72 -0.24 -3.49
CA SER A 41 -2.38 1.00 -4.19
C SER A 41 -3.65 1.80 -4.55
N VAL A 42 -4.72 1.13 -4.97
CA VAL A 42 -6.02 1.76 -5.25
C VAL A 42 -6.64 2.32 -3.98
N LEU A 43 -6.55 1.57 -2.86
CA LEU A 43 -7.02 2.03 -1.54
C LEU A 43 -6.26 3.27 -1.06
N LEU A 44 -4.93 3.30 -1.22
CA LEU A 44 -4.10 4.47 -0.89
C LEU A 44 -4.47 5.67 -1.75
N LEU A 45 -4.66 5.48 -3.06
CA LEU A 45 -5.09 6.54 -3.96
C LEU A 45 -6.47 7.09 -3.57
N ALA A 46 -7.44 6.20 -3.31
CA ALA A 46 -8.81 6.58 -2.94
C ALA A 46 -8.89 7.31 -1.58
N SER A 47 -7.93 7.05 -0.68
CA SER A 47 -7.82 7.73 0.61
C SER A 47 -6.93 8.97 0.60
N ALA A 48 -6.47 9.42 -0.58
CA ALA A 48 -5.53 10.52 -0.74
C ALA A 48 -4.26 10.36 0.14
N GLY A 49 -3.81 9.12 0.34
CA GLY A 49 -2.63 8.82 1.16
C GLY A 49 -2.82 9.03 2.67
N ALA A 50 -4.05 8.97 3.18
CA ALA A 50 -4.32 9.15 4.61
C ALA A 50 -3.45 8.21 5.49
N ASN A 51 -2.78 8.79 6.50
CA ASN A 51 -1.87 8.05 7.38
C ASN A 51 -2.50 6.81 8.02
N GLN A 52 -3.78 6.88 8.40
CA GLN A 52 -4.50 5.74 8.98
C GLN A 52 -4.52 4.54 8.03
N VAL A 53 -4.73 4.76 6.72
CA VAL A 53 -4.74 3.71 5.70
C VAL A 53 -3.35 3.14 5.49
N ILE A 54 -2.31 3.98 5.49
CA ILE A 54 -0.92 3.54 5.43
C ILE A 54 -0.62 2.63 6.63
N HIS A 55 -0.94 3.07 7.85
CA HIS A 55 -0.78 2.27 9.06
C HIS A 55 -1.56 0.97 9.02
N GLU A 56 -2.78 0.96 8.50
CA GLU A 56 -3.58 -0.25 8.35
C GLU A 56 -2.93 -1.25 7.39
N ILE A 57 -2.45 -0.80 6.22
CA ILE A 57 -1.76 -1.65 5.24
C ILE A 57 -0.49 -2.23 5.85
N LEU A 58 0.32 -1.40 6.53
CA LEU A 58 1.55 -1.84 7.18
C LEU A 58 1.26 -2.85 8.31
N ASN A 59 0.26 -2.58 9.15
CA ASN A 59 -0.18 -3.49 10.21
C ASN A 59 -0.63 -4.85 9.66
N LYS A 60 -1.50 -4.85 8.64
CA LYS A 60 -2.03 -6.07 8.02
C LYS A 60 -0.95 -6.96 7.42
N ARG A 61 0.17 -6.36 6.99
CA ARG A 61 1.32 -7.07 6.43
C ARG A 61 2.40 -7.42 7.44
N GLY A 62 2.30 -6.91 8.67
CA GLY A 62 3.36 -7.04 9.67
C GLY A 62 4.60 -6.20 9.36
N ASP A 63 4.47 -5.17 8.50
CA ASP A 63 5.58 -4.30 8.08
C ASP A 63 5.91 -3.22 9.13
N LEU A 64 5.07 -3.04 10.16
CA LEU A 64 5.38 -2.12 11.25
C LEU A 64 6.51 -2.68 12.10
N LEU A 65 7.70 -2.12 11.90
CA LEU A 65 8.81 -2.15 12.85
C LEU A 65 8.45 -1.29 14.05
N LEU A 66 7.45 -1.69 14.83
CA LEU A 66 7.44 -1.33 16.23
C LEU A 66 8.52 -2.18 16.87
N ASP A 67 9.71 -1.59 16.93
CA ASP A 67 10.76 -2.08 17.79
C ASP A 67 10.15 -2.33 19.17
N LYS A 68 10.03 -3.60 19.54
CA LYS A 68 9.57 -3.99 20.88
C LYS A 68 10.66 -3.70 21.93
N GLN A 69 11.77 -3.06 21.57
CA GLN A 69 12.90 -2.76 22.48
C GLN A 69 13.65 -1.44 22.21
N THR A 70 12.97 -0.31 22.07
CA THR A 70 13.59 0.99 22.42
C THR A 70 12.87 1.59 23.64
N PRO A 71 13.27 1.21 24.87
CA PRO A 71 12.84 1.93 26.05
C PRO A 71 13.42 3.35 25.98
N ASN A 72 12.55 4.36 25.86
CA ASN A 72 12.75 5.75 26.27
C ASN A 72 14.13 6.37 26.00
N LEU A 73 14.47 6.65 24.73
CA LEU A 73 15.68 7.41 24.40
C LEU A 73 15.44 8.80 23.78
N PHE A 74 14.20 9.25 23.65
CA PHE A 74 13.90 10.56 23.06
C PHE A 74 12.82 11.36 23.77
N PHE A 75 12.67 11.27 25.10
CA PHE A 75 11.99 12.32 25.89
C PHE A 75 12.48 12.30 27.34
N ASN A 76 13.66 12.84 27.58
CA ASN A 76 13.92 13.54 28.84
C ASN A 76 14.20 14.99 28.44
N GLY A 77 13.18 15.82 28.59
CA GLY A 77 13.38 17.25 28.72
C GLY A 77 13.79 17.52 30.16
N ASP A 78 15.08 17.78 30.33
CA ASP A 78 15.61 18.77 31.28
C ASP A 78 16.30 19.85 30.44
#